data_AF-A0A7V4M4F8-F1
#
_entry.id   AF-A0A7V4M4F8-F1
#
_cell.length_a   1.000
_cell.length_b   1.000
_cell.length_c   1.000
_cell.angle_alpha   90.00
_cell.angle_beta   90.00
_cell.angle_gamma   90.00
#
_symmetry.space_group_name_H-M   'P 1'
#
loop_
_entity.id
_entity.type
_entity.pdbx_description
1 polymer ?
#
loop_
_entity_poly.entity_id
_entity_poly.type
_entity_poly.pdbx_seq_one_letter_code
_entity_poly.pdbx_strand_id
1 'polypeptide(L)'
;MKVPGFPRPQAGEPRWQSAAEEKEGDVSGSGPESDDADRLTFEQALAAIESIVHELEEGQLGLEESLTRYERGAKLLRQCHEQLQRAERRIELLTGVDADGRPICAPLDEAAAPLEEKARQRSRRRSAAGTAGEPPDEEE
;
A
#
# COMPACT_ATOMS: atom_id res chain seq x y z
N MET A 1 8.86 4.65 -52.24
CA MET A 1 9.29 5.92 -51.61
C MET A 1 10.14 5.56 -50.41
N LYS A 2 11.39 6.02 -50.41
CA LYS A 2 12.41 5.72 -49.41
C LYS A 2 12.61 7.01 -48.63
N VAL A 3 12.08 7.07 -47.41
CA VAL A 3 12.43 8.11 -46.45
C VAL A 3 13.33 7.49 -45.39
N PRO A 4 14.61 7.91 -45.35
CA PRO A 4 15.63 7.42 -44.44
C PRO A 4 15.66 8.24 -43.13
N GLY A 5 16.19 7.63 -42.07
CA GLY A 5 16.81 8.38 -40.96
C GLY A 5 16.05 8.36 -39.64
N PHE A 6 16.18 7.28 -38.88
CA PHE A 6 16.03 7.36 -37.43
C PHE A 6 17.28 8.07 -36.86
N PRO A 7 17.14 9.10 -36.02
CA PRO A 7 18.28 9.84 -35.49
C PRO A 7 19.14 8.94 -34.58
N ARG A 8 20.46 9.00 -34.77
CA ARG A 8 21.45 8.34 -33.91
C ARG A 8 21.36 8.94 -32.50
N PRO A 9 21.23 8.13 -31.43
CA PRO A 9 21.40 8.63 -30.07
C PRO A 9 22.88 8.98 -29.84
N GLN A 10 23.11 10.23 -29.48
CA GLN A 10 24.41 10.80 -29.14
C GLN A 10 24.48 10.93 -27.61
N ALA A 11 25.46 10.25 -27.03
CA ALA A 11 25.97 10.36 -25.65
C ALA A 11 24.92 10.43 -24.51
N GLY A 12 24.75 9.32 -23.80
CA GLY A 12 24.00 9.25 -22.54
C GLY A 12 23.21 7.94 -22.43
N GLU A 13 23.90 6.85 -22.11
CA GLU A 13 23.28 5.53 -21.96
C GLU A 13 22.17 5.54 -20.89
N PRO A 14 21.01 4.93 -21.16
CA PRO A 14 19.97 4.82 -20.15
C PRO A 14 20.38 3.79 -19.09
N ARG A 15 20.52 4.27 -17.86
CA ARG A 15 20.94 3.55 -16.64
C ARG A 15 19.92 2.51 -16.14
N TRP A 16 19.44 1.63 -17.02
CA TRP A 16 18.61 0.47 -16.67
C TRP A 16 19.06 -0.83 -17.34
N GLN A 17 20.14 -0.81 -18.13
CA GLN A 17 20.79 -2.01 -18.71
C GLN A 17 22.12 -2.35 -18.00
N SER A 18 22.12 -2.44 -16.67
CA SER A 18 23.20 -3.09 -15.93
C SER A 18 22.59 -3.90 -14.79
N ALA A 19 22.28 -5.15 -15.12
CA ALA A 19 22.30 -6.25 -14.19
C ALA A 19 23.76 -6.56 -13.78
N ALA A 20 23.92 -7.34 -12.70
CA ALA A 20 25.16 -7.69 -11.97
C ALA A 20 25.52 -6.63 -10.91
N GLU A 21 25.78 -6.92 -9.64
CA GLU A 21 25.93 -8.13 -8.85
C GLU A 21 26.22 -7.65 -7.41
N GLU A 22 26.10 -8.55 -6.43
CA GLU A 22 26.66 -8.41 -5.06
C GLU A 22 25.85 -7.52 -4.07
N LYS A 23 25.47 -7.93 -2.85
CA LYS A 23 25.88 -9.06 -2.01
C LYS A 23 24.69 -9.57 -1.19
N GLU A 24 24.61 -10.88 -1.08
CA GLU A 24 23.92 -11.55 0.02
C GLU A 24 24.53 -11.09 1.34
N GLY A 25 23.69 -10.46 2.17
CA GLY A 25 24.03 -10.16 3.55
C GLY A 25 23.97 -11.43 4.36
N ASP A 26 25.14 -12.03 4.59
CA ASP A 26 25.41 -12.88 5.74
C ASP A 26 25.02 -12.10 7.01
N VAL A 27 24.01 -12.59 7.73
CA VAL A 27 23.73 -12.19 9.11
C VAL A 27 23.91 -13.40 10.02
N SER A 28 25.17 -13.82 10.15
CA SER A 28 25.62 -14.56 11.32
C SER A 28 25.68 -13.60 12.52
N GLY A 29 24.53 -13.38 13.16
CA GLY A 29 24.40 -12.64 14.42
C GLY A 29 24.00 -13.58 15.56
N SER A 30 24.98 -13.98 16.35
CA SER A 30 24.81 -14.70 17.62
C SER A 30 24.52 -13.68 18.74
N GLY A 31 23.37 -13.81 19.42
CA GLY A 31 23.06 -13.09 20.68
C GLY A 31 21.59 -12.64 20.81
N PRO A 32 20.92 -12.82 21.98
CA PRO A 32 19.48 -12.59 22.11
C PRO A 32 19.17 -11.13 22.45
N GLU A 33 18.68 -10.36 21.48
CA GLU A 33 18.17 -9.00 21.73
C GLU A 33 16.64 -9.03 21.88
N SER A 34 16.23 -9.07 23.13
CA SER A 34 14.85 -9.00 23.59
C SER A 34 14.33 -7.56 23.52
N ASP A 35 14.13 -7.00 22.32
CA ASP A 35 13.29 -5.79 22.13
C ASP A 35 12.80 -5.55 20.67
N ASP A 36 13.08 -6.46 19.72
CA ASP A 36 12.55 -6.36 18.35
C ASP A 36 11.12 -6.89 18.18
N ALA A 37 10.50 -7.36 19.26
CA ALA A 37 9.16 -7.95 19.22
C ALA A 37 8.10 -6.99 18.64
N ASP A 38 8.30 -5.67 18.68
CA ASP A 38 7.33 -4.69 18.17
C ASP A 38 7.43 -4.38 16.67
N ARG A 39 8.41 -4.95 15.94
CA ARG A 39 8.57 -4.70 14.49
C ARG A 39 8.91 -5.94 13.65
N LEU A 40 8.57 -7.13 14.13
CA LEU A 40 8.73 -8.35 13.35
C LEU A 40 7.79 -8.35 12.13
N THR A 41 8.32 -8.76 10.98
CA THR A 41 7.47 -9.11 9.83
C THR A 41 6.58 -10.31 10.18
N PHE A 42 5.47 -10.50 9.45
CA PHE A 42 4.56 -11.63 9.69
C PHE A 42 5.29 -12.99 9.74
N GLU A 43 6.14 -13.26 8.76
CA GLU A 43 6.93 -14.51 8.68
C GLU A 43 7.87 -14.67 9.87
N GLN A 44 8.55 -13.60 10.28
CA GLN A 44 9.46 -13.64 11.44
C GLN A 44 8.70 -13.85 12.76
N ALA A 45 7.54 -13.19 12.92
CA ALA A 45 6.71 -13.37 14.09
C ALA A 45 6.14 -14.79 14.16
N LEU A 46 5.77 -15.38 13.02
CA LEU A 46 5.33 -16.77 12.91
C LEU A 46 6.44 -17.75 13.30
N ALA A 47 7.64 -17.59 12.73
CA ALA A 47 8.80 -18.41 13.08
C ALA A 47 9.17 -18.32 14.57
N ALA A 48 9.06 -17.13 15.17
CA ALA A 48 9.28 -16.94 16.59
C ALA A 48 8.22 -17.65 17.45
N ILE A 49 6.95 -17.68 17.03
CA ILE A 49 5.90 -18.44 17.71
C ILE A 49 6.17 -19.94 17.62
N GLU A 50 6.56 -20.46 16.45
CA GLU A 50 6.90 -21.88 16.26
C GLU A 50 8.03 -22.31 17.19
N SER A 51 9.08 -21.49 17.30
CA SER A 51 10.18 -21.73 18.24
C SER A 51 9.70 -21.76 19.69
N ILE A 52 8.86 -20.80 20.09
CA ILE A 52 8.31 -20.74 21.46
C ILE A 52 7.45 -21.98 21.76
N VAL A 53 6.61 -22.40 20.82
CA VAL A 53 5.79 -23.61 20.98
C VAL A 53 6.68 -24.83 21.13
N HIS A 54 7.71 -24.96 20.31
CA HIS A 54 8.65 -26.07 20.40
C HIS A 54 9.31 -26.18 21.79
N GLU A 55 9.84 -25.06 22.31
CA GLU A 55 10.47 -25.03 23.64
C GLU A 55 9.48 -25.35 24.78
N LEU A 56 8.22 -24.93 24.64
CA LEU A 56 7.17 -25.26 25.61
C LEU A 56 6.79 -26.75 25.56
N GLU A 57 6.78 -27.36 24.38
CA GLU A 57 6.49 -28.79 24.19
C GLU A 57 7.63 -29.70 24.67
N GLU A 58 8.88 -29.24 24.57
CA GLU A 58 10.04 -29.97 25.10
C GLU A 58 10.00 -30.14 26.63
N GLY A 59 9.30 -29.25 27.34
CA GLY A 59 9.02 -29.39 28.77
C GLY A 59 10.26 -29.28 29.68
N GLN A 60 11.38 -28.77 29.17
CA GLN A 60 12.62 -28.57 29.95
C GLN A 60 12.64 -27.25 30.72
N LEU A 61 11.67 -26.37 30.48
CA LEU A 61 11.56 -25.05 31.09
C LEU A 61 10.91 -25.11 32.48
N GLY A 62 11.42 -24.29 33.41
CA GLY A 62 10.78 -24.06 34.70
C GLY A 62 9.46 -23.29 34.54
N LEU A 63 8.58 -23.37 35.55
CA LEU A 63 7.23 -22.75 35.49
C LEU A 63 7.25 -21.26 35.10
N GLU A 64 8.13 -20.47 35.72
CA GLU A 64 8.23 -19.03 35.47
C GLU A 64 8.70 -18.72 34.04
N GLU A 65 9.63 -19.53 33.54
CA GLU A 65 10.14 -19.38 32.17
C GLU A 65 9.08 -19.79 31.15
N SER A 66 8.37 -20.90 31.38
CA SER A 66 7.24 -21.33 30.55
C SER A 66 6.14 -20.26 30.47
N LEU A 67 5.82 -19.60 31.59
CA LEU A 67 4.87 -18.48 31.59
C LEU A 67 5.38 -17.31 30.74
N THR A 68 6.66 -16.96 30.88
CA THR A 68 7.28 -15.87 30.10
C THR A 68 7.26 -16.18 28.60
N ARG A 69 7.59 -17.41 28.20
CA ARG A 69 7.54 -17.84 26.79
C ARG A 69 6.11 -17.78 26.25
N TYR A 70 5.13 -18.25 27.03
CA TYR A 70 3.72 -18.19 26.66
C TYR A 70 3.23 -16.75 26.45
N GLU A 71 3.55 -15.84 27.38
CA GLU A 71 3.16 -14.43 27.26
C GLU A 71 3.74 -13.78 26.00
N ARG A 72 5.01 -14.07 25.71
CA ARG A 72 5.67 -13.61 24.47
C ARG A 72 4.96 -14.17 23.23
N GLY A 73 4.68 -15.47 23.20
CA GLY A 73 3.94 -16.11 22.11
C GLY A 73 2.56 -15.49 21.90
N ALA A 74 1.83 -15.21 22.98
CA ALA A 74 0.53 -14.55 22.93
C ALA A 74 0.61 -13.09 22.44
N LYS A 75 1.69 -12.36 22.74
CA LYS A 75 1.94 -11.02 22.18
C LYS A 75 2.18 -11.09 20.67
N LEU A 76 3.04 -12.00 20.22
CA LEU A 76 3.33 -12.20 18.79
C LEU A 76 2.09 -12.60 18.01
N LEU A 77 1.27 -13.51 18.55
CA LEU A 77 0.04 -13.96 17.91
C LEU A 77 -0.94 -12.81 17.67
N ARG A 78 -1.08 -11.90 18.65
CA ARG A 78 -1.91 -10.69 18.53
C ARG A 78 -1.39 -9.78 17.42
N GLN A 79 -0.08 -9.57 17.34
CA GLN A 79 0.53 -8.77 16.28
C GLN A 79 0.31 -9.39 14.89
N CYS A 80 0.45 -10.71 14.74
CA CYS A 80 0.15 -11.40 13.48
C CYS A 80 -1.31 -11.18 13.06
N HIS A 81 -2.25 -11.31 14.00
CA HIS A 81 -3.66 -11.09 13.72
C HIS A 81 -3.93 -9.64 13.27
N GLU A 82 -3.34 -8.64 13.93
CA GLU A 82 -3.46 -7.25 13.51
C GLU A 82 -2.91 -7.00 12.09
N GLN A 83 -1.77 -7.61 11.76
CA GLN A 83 -1.19 -7.49 10.41
C GLN A 83 -2.13 -8.07 9.35
N LEU A 84 -2.70 -9.25 9.61
CA LEU A 84 -3.68 -9.87 8.72
C LEU A 84 -4.93 -9.00 8.55
N GLN A 85 -5.50 -8.46 9.64
CA GLN A 85 -6.65 -7.56 9.54
C GLN A 85 -6.35 -6.28 8.74
N ARG A 86 -5.12 -5.77 8.82
CA ARG A 86 -4.71 -4.59 8.01
C ARG A 86 -4.60 -4.96 6.53
N ALA A 87 -4.05 -6.14 6.23
CA ALA A 87 -3.96 -6.65 4.87
C ALA A 87 -5.35 -6.92 4.26
N GLU A 88 -6.25 -7.56 5.02
CA GLU A 88 -7.64 -7.81 4.63
C GLU A 88 -8.37 -6.52 4.29
N ARG A 89 -8.38 -5.53 5.19
CA ARG A 89 -8.98 -4.21 4.92
C ARG A 89 -8.39 -3.53 3.68
N ARG A 90 -7.09 -3.72 3.44
CA ARG A 90 -6.46 -3.15 2.24
C ARG A 90 -6.95 -3.84 0.97
N ILE A 91 -7.13 -5.15 0.99
CA ILE A 91 -7.70 -5.92 -0.11
C ILE A 91 -9.14 -5.48 -0.37
N GLU A 92 -9.97 -5.43 0.68
CA GLU A 92 -11.37 -4.99 0.60
C GLU A 92 -11.53 -3.62 -0.08
N LEU A 93 -10.71 -2.64 0.31
CA LEU A 93 -10.70 -1.32 -0.32
C LEU A 93 -10.25 -1.33 -1.78
N LEU A 94 -9.35 -2.24 -2.16
CA LEU A 94 -8.84 -2.35 -3.54
C LEU A 94 -9.81 -3.09 -4.45
N THR A 95 -10.49 -4.12 -3.95
CA THR A 95 -11.47 -4.92 -4.69
C THR A 95 -12.85 -4.28 -4.71
N GLY A 96 -13.14 -3.39 -3.76
CA GLY A 96 -14.45 -2.77 -3.58
C GLY A 96 -15.50 -3.76 -3.09
N VAL A 97 -15.07 -4.91 -2.55
CA VAL A 97 -15.94 -5.94 -1.97
C VAL A 97 -15.43 -6.35 -0.58
N ASP A 98 -16.33 -6.66 0.34
CA ASP A 98 -16.03 -7.14 1.68
C ASP A 98 -15.59 -8.62 1.68
N ALA A 99 -15.18 -9.13 2.84
CA ALA A 99 -14.83 -10.55 3.03
C ALA A 99 -15.94 -11.54 2.62
N ASP A 100 -17.21 -11.13 2.64
CA ASP A 100 -18.36 -11.93 2.19
C ASP A 100 -18.64 -11.81 0.68
N GLY A 101 -17.82 -11.04 -0.05
CA GLY A 101 -17.95 -10.80 -1.49
C GLY A 101 -19.03 -9.79 -1.87
N ARG A 102 -19.54 -9.01 -0.91
CA ARG A 102 -20.55 -7.97 -1.14
C ARG A 102 -19.87 -6.64 -1.45
N PRO A 103 -20.43 -5.82 -2.35
CA PRO A 103 -19.85 -4.53 -2.67
C PRO A 103 -19.81 -3.60 -1.45
N ILE A 104 -18.67 -2.95 -1.24
CA ILE A 104 -18.51 -1.94 -0.19
C ILE A 104 -19.12 -0.63 -0.71
N CYS A 105 -20.31 -0.31 -0.20
CA CYS A 105 -21.01 0.92 -0.52
C CYS A 105 -20.67 1.98 0.53
N ALA A 106 -19.99 3.05 0.13
CA ALA A 106 -19.94 4.27 0.93
C ALA A 106 -21.26 5.05 0.77
N PRO A 107 -21.78 5.71 1.83
CA PRO A 107 -22.94 6.58 1.70
C PRO A 107 -22.66 7.64 0.64
N LEU A 108 -23.58 7.76 -0.33
CA LEU A 108 -23.51 8.82 -1.32
C LEU A 108 -23.70 10.14 -0.58
N ASP A 109 -22.66 10.98 -0.58
CA ASP A 109 -22.67 12.26 0.12
C ASP A 109 -23.72 13.19 -0.50
N GLU A 110 -24.92 13.22 0.08
CA GLU A 110 -26.04 14.07 -0.36
C GLU A 110 -25.76 15.57 -0.16
N ALA A 111 -24.72 15.92 0.60
CA ALA A 111 -24.26 17.31 0.78
C ALA A 111 -23.54 17.88 -0.46
N ALA A 112 -23.40 17.09 -1.52
CA ALA A 112 -22.86 17.56 -2.79
C ALA A 112 -23.86 18.51 -3.47
N ALA A 113 -23.87 19.79 -3.04
CA ALA A 113 -24.62 20.96 -3.52
C ALA A 113 -25.83 20.68 -4.44
N PRO A 114 -27.06 21.13 -4.09
CA PRO A 114 -28.29 20.77 -4.78
C PRO A 114 -28.13 20.81 -6.30
N LEU A 115 -28.63 19.79 -6.99
CA LEU A 115 -28.43 19.60 -8.43
C LEU A 115 -28.79 20.86 -9.25
N GLU A 116 -29.78 21.64 -8.80
CA GLU A 116 -30.12 22.98 -9.29
C GLU A 116 -28.94 23.96 -9.34
N GLU A 117 -28.10 23.98 -8.30
CA GLU A 117 -26.98 24.91 -8.16
C GLU A 117 -25.82 24.52 -9.08
N LYS A 118 -25.52 23.22 -9.20
CA LYS A 118 -24.56 22.68 -10.18
C LYS A 118 -25.04 22.92 -11.63
N ALA A 119 -26.34 22.78 -11.90
CA ALA A 119 -26.93 23.05 -13.21
C ALA A 119 -26.87 24.54 -13.58
N ARG A 120 -27.18 25.44 -12.63
CA ARG A 120 -27.03 26.90 -12.81
C ARG A 120 -25.58 27.30 -13.04
N GLN A 121 -24.64 26.69 -12.33
CA GLN A 121 -23.20 26.95 -12.48
C GLN A 121 -22.66 26.48 -13.84
N ARG A 122 -23.15 25.34 -14.36
CA ARG A 122 -22.84 24.85 -15.72
C ARG A 122 -23.46 25.75 -16.81
N SER A 123 -24.70 26.20 -16.61
CA SER A 123 -25.39 27.12 -17.52
C SER A 123 -24.66 28.46 -17.62
N ARG A 124 -24.28 29.05 -16.48
CA ARG A 124 -23.49 30.29 -16.42
C ARG A 124 -22.14 30.18 -17.14
N ARG A 125 -21.45 29.05 -17.04
CA ARG A 125 -20.20 28.80 -17.79
C ARG A 125 -20.41 28.74 -19.31
N ARG A 126 -21.55 28.20 -19.77
CA ARG A 126 -21.88 28.12 -21.20
C ARG A 126 -22.26 29.48 -21.79
N SER A 127 -22.90 30.35 -21.01
CA SER A 127 -23.20 31.72 -21.42
C SER A 127 -21.94 32.61 -21.51
N ALA A 128 -20.97 32.42 -20.62
CA ALA A 128 -19.70 33.17 -20.65
C ALA A 128 -18.76 32.76 -21.80
N ALA A 129 -18.87 31.53 -22.31
CA ALA A 129 -18.12 31.08 -23.50
C ALA A 129 -18.75 31.53 -24.83
N GLY A 130 -19.96 32.10 -24.81
CA GLY A 130 -20.68 32.57 -26.00
C GLY A 130 -20.42 34.03 -26.40
N THR A 131 -19.65 34.79 -25.62
CA THR A 131 -19.41 36.24 -25.82
C THR A 131 -17.99 36.57 -26.32
N ALA A 132 -17.27 35.61 -26.91
CA ALA A 132 -15.95 35.83 -27.51
C ALA A 132 -16.00 35.52 -29.02
N GLY A 133 -16.65 36.41 -29.77
CA GLY A 133 -16.77 36.32 -31.22
C GLY A 133 -17.50 37.52 -31.83
N GLU A 134 -17.04 38.74 -31.53
CA GLU A 134 -17.46 39.97 -32.23
C GLU A 134 -16.33 40.33 -33.23
N PRO A 135 -16.60 40.51 -34.54
CA PRO A 135 -15.60 40.84 -35.56
C PRO A 135 -15.14 42.30 -35.45
N PRO A 136 -13.92 42.66 -35.91
CA PRO A 136 -13.45 44.03 -35.84
C PRO A 136 -14.22 44.94 -36.81
N ASP A 137 -14.71 46.06 -36.28
CA ASP A 137 -15.28 47.18 -37.02
C ASP A 137 -14.25 47.79 -37.99
N GLU A 138 -14.63 47.97 -39.27
CA GLU A 138 -13.96 48.90 -40.20
C GLU A 138 -14.77 50.20 -40.23
N GLU A 139 -14.10 51.29 -39.85
CA GLU A 139 -14.58 52.68 -39.79
C GLU A 139 -14.77 53.30 -41.19
N GLU A 140 -15.77 54.18 -41.34
CA GLU A 140 -15.68 55.39 -42.19
C GLU A 140 -16.31 56.59 -41.47
#